data_AF-A0A4R6WU04-F1
#
_entry.id   AF-A0A4R6WU04-F1
#
_cell.length_a   1.000
_cell.length_b   1.000
_cell.length_c   1.000
_cell.angle_alpha   90.00
_cell.angle_beta   90.00
_cell.angle_gamma   90.00
#
_symmetry.space_group_name_H-M   'P 1'
#
loop_
_entity.id
_entity.type
_entity.pdbx_description
1 polymer ?
#
loop_
_entity_poly.entity_id
_entity_poly.type
_entity_poly.pdbx_seq_one_letter_code
_entity_poly.pdbx_strand_id
1 'polypeptide(L)'
;MTTELPMWAVALDYILGMIMWTLIGRFGMRIFLPEDSKFFFMRFFVRITDPLLRLFRPITPKFLVPMLVPLYVAWFFFMIRFYLMPWLLGYSVMGMLSFPLESEIAQGLYATFGGWFR
;
A
#
# COMPACT_ATOMS: atom_id res chain seq x y z
N MET A 1 13.43 -13.40 -22.47
CA MET A 1 13.57 -11.94 -22.71
C MET A 1 13.32 -11.26 -21.39
N THR A 2 14.35 -10.70 -20.76
CA THR A 2 14.17 -9.85 -19.58
C THR A 2 13.37 -8.64 -20.03
N THR A 3 12.07 -8.62 -19.78
CA THR A 3 11.28 -7.39 -19.89
C THR A 3 11.82 -6.44 -18.83
N GLU A 4 12.83 -5.66 -19.19
CA GLU A 4 13.40 -4.65 -18.32
C GLU A 4 12.28 -3.68 -17.94
N LEU A 5 11.95 -3.65 -16.65
CA LEU A 5 10.98 -2.70 -16.14
C LEU A 5 11.45 -1.30 -16.53
N PRO A 6 10.60 -0.47 -17.14
CA PRO A 6 11.01 0.87 -17.54
C PRO A 6 11.52 1.66 -16.33
N MET A 7 12.69 2.27 -16.44
CA MET A 7 13.33 3.00 -15.32
C MET A 7 12.42 4.08 -14.71
N TRP A 8 11.58 4.72 -15.54
CA TRP A 8 10.60 5.70 -15.07
C TRP A 8 9.53 5.08 -14.17
N ALA A 9 9.12 3.84 -14.45
CA ALA A 9 8.10 3.14 -13.66
C ALA A 9 8.66 2.76 -12.29
N VAL A 10 9.92 2.31 -12.25
CA VAL A 10 10.65 2.04 -11.01
C VAL A 10 10.79 3.32 -10.18
N ALA A 11 11.24 4.43 -10.79
CA ALA A 11 11.36 5.71 -10.10
C ALA A 11 10.01 6.18 -9.52
N LEU A 12 8.93 6.05 -10.29
CA LEU A 12 7.59 6.36 -9.83
C LEU A 12 7.15 5.46 -8.66
N ASP A 13 7.42 4.16 -8.74
CA ASP A 13 7.11 3.22 -7.65
C ASP A 13 7.81 3.60 -6.34
N TYR A 14 9.10 3.96 -6.40
CA TYR A 14 9.84 4.41 -5.23
C TYR A 14 9.27 5.71 -4.66
N ILE A 15 8.87 6.67 -5.49
CA ILE A 15 8.25 7.92 -5.03
C ILE A 15 6.93 7.62 -4.32
N LEU A 16 6.06 6.82 -4.94
CA LEU A 16 4.79 6.40 -4.35
C LEU A 16 5.02 5.61 -3.05
N GLY A 17 6.04 4.76 -3.02
CA GLY A 17 6.46 4.00 -1.86
C GLY A 17 6.94 4.87 -0.72
N MET A 18 7.76 5.89 -0.99
CA MET A 18 8.21 6.86 0.01
C MET A 18 7.02 7.61 0.61
N ILE A 19 6.06 8.04 -0.21
CA ILE A 19 4.85 8.72 0.27
C ILE A 19 4.02 7.79 1.17
N MET A 20 3.79 6.55 0.71
CA MET A 20 3.06 5.53 1.45
C MET A 20 3.71 5.24 2.81
N TRP A 21 5.02 4.97 2.84
CA TRP A 21 5.74 4.69 4.08
C TRP A 21 5.78 5.90 5.02
N THR A 22 5.82 7.12 4.49
CA THR A 22 5.73 8.33 5.31
C THR A 22 4.36 8.47 5.99
N LEU A 23 3.28 8.10 5.29
CA LEU A 23 1.92 8.09 5.85
C LEU A 23 1.74 6.98 6.90
N ILE A 24 2.32 5.80 6.67
CA ILE A 24 2.36 4.73 7.67
C ILE A 24 3.16 5.19 8.90
N GLY A 25 4.31 5.85 8.69
CA GLY A 25 5.09 6.47 9.75
C GLY A 25 4.27 7.50 10.53
N ARG A 26 3.50 8.36 9.85
CA ARG A 26 2.59 9.33 10.48
C ARG A 26 1.54 8.67 11.38
N PHE A 27 0.98 7.54 10.94
CA PHE A 27 0.08 6.73 11.75
C PHE A 27 0.82 6.13 12.97
N GLY A 28 1.98 5.51 12.74
CA GLY A 28 2.82 4.94 13.81
C GLY A 28 3.19 5.97 14.88
N MET A 29 3.55 7.20 14.47
CA MET A 29 3.84 8.28 15.41
C MET A 29 2.66 8.63 16.32
N ARG A 30 1.41 8.53 15.84
CA ARG A 30 0.21 8.75 16.65
C ARG A 30 -0.10 7.61 17.61
N ILE A 31 0.43 6.41 17.38
CA ILE A 31 0.31 5.28 18.34
C ILE A 31 1.16 5.56 19.57
N PHE A 32 2.38 6.04 19.36
CA PHE A 32 3.36 6.20 20.44
C PHE A 32 3.35 7.58 21.10
N LEU A 33 2.94 8.64 20.37
CA LEU A 33 2.95 10.02 20.86
C LEU A 33 1.56 10.68 20.79
N PRO A 34 1.21 11.52 21.78
CA PRO A 34 0.04 12.40 21.72
C PRO A 34 0.06 13.34 20.51
N GLU A 35 -1.11 13.74 20.02
CA GLU A 35 -1.26 14.56 18.82
C GLU A 35 -0.65 15.96 18.95
N ASP A 36 -0.61 16.49 20.17
CA ASP A 36 -0.07 17.79 20.57
C ASP A 36 1.41 17.74 20.98
N SER A 37 2.08 16.60 20.78
CA SER A 37 3.48 16.43 21.15
C SER A 37 4.39 17.45 20.43
N LYS A 38 5.18 18.18 21.21
CA LYS A 38 6.19 19.14 20.73
C LYS A 38 7.42 18.47 20.11
N PHE A 39 7.45 17.14 20.08
CA PHE A 39 8.56 16.36 19.53
C PHE A 39 8.83 16.73 18.06
N PHE A 40 10.10 16.88 17.71
CA PHE A 40 10.52 17.35 16.39
C PHE A 40 10.00 16.44 15.27
N PHE A 41 10.21 15.13 15.39
CA PHE A 41 9.80 14.16 14.37
C PHE A 41 8.28 14.15 14.17
N MET A 42 7.50 14.23 15.27
CA MET A 42 6.04 14.31 15.17
C MET A 42 5.63 15.51 14.31
N ARG A 43 6.14 16.71 14.61
CA ARG A 43 5.85 17.93 13.85
C ARG A 43 6.29 17.85 12.38
N PHE A 44 7.41 17.21 12.09
CA PHE A 44 7.89 16.98 10.72
C PHE A 44 6.90 16.10 9.94
N PHE A 45 6.52 14.95 10.50
CA PHE A 45 5.54 14.05 9.89
C PHE A 45 4.17 14.72 9.72
N VAL A 46 3.68 15.48 10.71
CA VAL A 46 2.45 16.30 10.57
C VAL A 46 2.59 17.18 9.33
N ARG A 47 3.64 18.01 9.29
CA ARG A 47 3.80 19.07 8.28
C ARG A 47 3.87 18.53 6.86
N ILE A 48 4.55 17.41 6.65
CA ILE A 48 4.70 16.80 5.32
C ILE A 48 3.42 16.10 4.88
N THR A 49 2.76 15.39 5.80
CA THR A 49 1.58 14.59 5.44
C THR A 49 0.30 15.42 5.37
N ASP A 50 0.17 16.49 6.14
CA ASP A 50 -1.06 17.31 6.21
C ASP A 50 -1.56 17.83 4.85
N PRO A 51 -0.72 18.45 4.00
CA PRO A 51 -1.14 18.91 2.68
C PRO A 51 -1.69 17.77 1.82
N LEU A 52 -1.04 16.61 1.87
CA LEU A 52 -1.47 15.42 1.15
C LEU A 52 -2.80 14.90 1.69
N LEU A 53 -2.96 14.79 3.01
CA LEU A 53 -4.22 14.36 3.62
C LEU A 53 -5.38 15.32 3.32
N ARG A 54 -5.11 16.63 3.20
CA ARG A 54 -6.10 17.62 2.80
C ARG A 54 -6.59 17.40 1.36
N LEU A 55 -5.70 16.99 0.45
CA LEU A 55 -6.08 16.65 -0.92
C LEU A 55 -7.03 15.44 -0.98
N PHE A 56 -6.83 14.46 -0.09
CA PHE A 56 -7.65 13.25 -0.02
C PHE A 56 -8.93 13.41 0.82
N ARG A 57 -9.19 14.59 1.43
CA ARG A 57 -10.40 14.84 2.23
C ARG A 57 -11.72 14.52 1.52
N PRO A 58 -11.91 14.81 0.22
CA PRO A 58 -13.17 14.51 -0.46
C PRO A 58 -13.45 13.00 -0.58
N ILE A 59 -12.40 12.19 -0.67
CA ILE A 59 -12.48 10.72 -0.82
C ILE A 59 -12.54 10.05 0.56
N THR A 60 -11.99 10.70 1.59
CA THR A 60 -11.92 10.15 2.94
C THR A 60 -13.32 10.10 3.59
N PRO A 61 -13.81 8.91 4.00
CA PRO A 61 -15.11 8.81 4.62
C PRO A 61 -15.12 9.45 6.02
N LYS A 62 -16.21 10.15 6.35
CA LYS A 62 -16.36 10.88 7.63
C LYS A 62 -16.46 9.98 8.86
N PHE A 63 -16.83 8.71 8.69
CA PHE A 63 -16.91 7.75 9.80
C PHE A 63 -15.54 7.22 10.24
N LEU A 64 -14.48 7.46 9.45
CA LEU A 64 -13.15 6.97 9.76
C LEU A 64 -12.58 7.71 10.98
N VAL A 65 -12.02 6.96 11.93
CA VAL A 65 -11.31 7.55 13.06
C VAL A 65 -10.17 8.43 12.53
N PRO A 66 -10.01 9.69 13.01
CA PRO A 66 -9.00 10.62 12.50
C PRO A 66 -7.57 10.06 12.51
N MET A 67 -7.28 9.17 13.46
CA MET A 67 -6.02 8.45 13.56
C MET A 67 -5.74 7.54 12.36
N LEU A 68 -6.76 6.89 11.81
CA LEU A 68 -6.65 5.94 10.69
C LEU A 68 -6.58 6.60 9.31
N VAL A 69 -6.87 7.91 9.22
CA VAL A 69 -6.89 8.65 7.94
C VAL A 69 -5.57 8.52 7.15
N PRO A 70 -4.37 8.65 7.77
CA PRO A 70 -3.12 8.47 7.04
C PRO A 70 -2.96 7.05 6.48
N LEU A 71 -3.42 6.03 7.20
CA LEU A 71 -3.37 4.65 6.75
C LEU A 71 -4.33 4.40 5.59
N TYR A 72 -5.54 4.96 5.66
CA TYR A 72 -6.52 4.93 4.58
C TYR A 72 -5.96 5.56 3.29
N VAL A 73 -5.30 6.71 3.40
CA VAL A 73 -4.66 7.36 2.25
C VAL A 73 -3.47 6.54 1.74
N ALA A 74 -2.64 5.98 2.64
CA ALA A 74 -1.52 5.11 2.28
C ALA A 74 -1.97 3.89 1.45
N TRP A 75 -3.14 3.34 1.77
CA TRP A 75 -3.72 2.23 1.03
C TRP A 75 -3.96 2.54 -0.45
N PHE A 76 -4.32 3.78 -0.83
CA PHE A 76 -4.44 4.14 -2.25
C PHE A 76 -3.10 4.12 -2.96
N PHE A 77 -2.03 4.59 -2.32
CA PHE A 77 -0.68 4.49 -2.88
C PHE A 77 -0.27 3.03 -3.06
N PHE A 78 -0.61 2.17 -2.10
CA PHE A 78 -0.42 0.73 -2.23
C PHE A 78 -1.20 0.14 -3.43
N MET A 79 -2.48 0.48 -3.58
CA MET A 79 -3.29 0.07 -4.75
C MET A 79 -2.67 0.52 -6.06
N ILE A 80 -2.20 1.77 -6.13
CA ILE A 80 -1.56 2.29 -7.35
C ILE A 80 -0.30 1.50 -7.68
N ARG A 81 0.55 1.23 -6.68
CA ARG A 81 1.83 0.54 -6.87
C ARG A 81 1.68 -0.91 -7.29
N PHE A 82 0.79 -1.66 -6.64
CA PHE A 82 0.74 -3.12 -6.81
C PHE A 82 -0.39 -3.61 -7.71
N TYR A 83 -1.40 -2.77 -7.98
CA TYR A 83 -2.55 -3.14 -8.81
C TYR A 83 -2.64 -2.29 -10.06
N LEU A 84 -2.64 -0.96 -9.94
CA LEU A 84 -2.84 -0.07 -11.09
C LEU A 84 -1.63 -0.04 -12.03
N MET A 85 -0.43 0.17 -11.49
CA MET A 85 0.78 0.30 -12.30
C MET A 85 1.13 -1.00 -13.04
N PRO A 86 1.13 -2.19 -12.42
CA PRO A 86 1.38 -3.44 -13.14
C PRO A 86 0.34 -3.67 -14.24
N TRP A 87 -0.93 -3.37 -13.95
CA TRP A 87 -2.01 -3.45 -14.94
C TRP A 87 -1.80 -2.51 -16.13
N LEU A 88 -1.42 -1.24 -15.89
CA LEU A 88 -1.13 -0.26 -16.94
C LEU A 88 0.08 -0.65 -17.80
N LEU A 89 1.07 -1.32 -17.21
CA LEU A 89 2.26 -1.81 -17.90
C LEU A 89 2.02 -3.15 -18.64
N GLY A 90 0.80 -3.69 -18.57
CA GLY A 90 0.43 -4.96 -19.23
C GLY A 90 0.95 -6.20 -18.50
N TYR A 91 1.42 -6.08 -17.25
CA TYR A 91 1.76 -7.24 -16.43
C TYR A 91 0.47 -7.87 -15.88
N SER A 92 0.32 -9.18 -16.04
CA SER A 92 -0.80 -9.92 -15.47
C SER A 92 -0.69 -9.90 -13.94
N VAL A 93 -1.54 -9.12 -13.30
CA VAL A 93 -1.69 -9.01 -11.83
C VAL A 93 -1.86 -10.39 -11.18
N MET A 94 -2.47 -11.34 -11.91
CA MET A 94 -2.76 -12.69 -11.44
C MET A 94 -1.53 -13.57 -11.17
N GLY A 95 -0.36 -13.25 -11.74
CA GLY A 95 0.87 -14.04 -11.53
C GLY A 95 1.77 -13.56 -10.39
N MET A 96 1.52 -12.36 -9.84
CA MET A 96 2.35 -11.73 -8.81
C MET A 96 1.60 -11.53 -7.47
N LEU A 97 0.27 -11.57 -7.50
CA LEU A 97 -0.60 -11.47 -6.32
C LEU A 97 -1.31 -12.77 -5.93
N SER A 98 -1.27 -13.83 -6.75
CA SER A 98 -1.28 -15.16 -6.12
C SER A 98 0.01 -15.19 -5.33
N PHE A 99 -0.06 -15.05 -4.01
CA PHE A 99 1.14 -15.31 -3.21
C PHE A 99 1.70 -16.63 -3.71
N PRO A 100 3.01 -16.76 -4.01
CA PRO A 100 3.59 -18.03 -4.44
C PRO A 100 3.12 -19.17 -3.53
N LEU A 101 3.02 -18.87 -2.24
CA LEU A 101 2.43 -19.70 -1.21
C LEU A 101 0.94 -20.04 -1.43
N GLU A 102 0.07 -19.12 -1.83
CA GLU A 102 -1.35 -19.40 -2.12
C GLU A 102 -1.51 -20.27 -3.36
N SER A 103 -0.73 -20.03 -4.42
CA SER A 103 -0.73 -20.92 -5.59
C SER A 103 -0.19 -22.32 -5.26
N GLU A 104 0.84 -22.41 -4.42
CA GLU A 104 1.38 -23.69 -3.94
C GLU A 104 0.42 -24.40 -2.98
N ILE A 105 -0.24 -23.67 -2.07
CA ILE A 105 -1.26 -24.20 -1.16
C ILE A 105 -2.48 -24.66 -1.97
N ALA A 106 -2.94 -23.88 -2.96
CA ALA A 106 -4.05 -24.28 -3.83
C ALA A 106 -3.70 -25.53 -4.65
N GLN A 107 -2.48 -25.62 -5.20
CA GLN A 107 -2.01 -26.81 -5.90
C GLN A 107 -1.85 -28.01 -4.96
N GLY A 108 -1.32 -27.81 -3.76
CA GLY A 108 -1.18 -28.85 -2.74
C GLY A 108 -2.53 -29.36 -2.23
N LEU A 109 -3.49 -28.47 -2.00
CA LEU A 109 -4.87 -28.82 -1.65
C LEU A 109 -5.56 -29.55 -2.81
N TYR A 110 -5.37 -29.09 -4.04
CA TYR A 110 -5.93 -29.75 -5.22
C TYR A 110 -5.32 -31.14 -5.45
N ALA A 111 -4.02 -31.32 -5.20
CA ALA A 111 -3.36 -32.62 -5.26
C ALA A 111 -3.83 -33.57 -4.15
N THR A 112 -4.09 -33.05 -2.94
CA THR A 112 -4.48 -33.85 -1.77
C THR A 112 -5.98 -34.17 -1.77
N PHE A 113 -6.84 -33.24 -2.18
CA PHE A 113 -8.30 -33.34 -2.09
C PHE A 113 -9.02 -33.42 -3.44
N GLY A 114 -8.35 -33.13 -4.57
CA GLY A 114 -8.95 -33.25 -5.91
C GLY A 114 -9.23 -34.69 -6.35
N GLY A 115 -8.62 -35.68 -5.69
CA GLY A 115 -8.95 -37.10 -5.85
C GLY A 115 -10.16 -37.56 -5.01
N TRP A 116 -10.61 -36.76 -4.03
CA TRP A 116 -11.74 -37.09 -3.15
C TRP A 116 -13.12 -36.77 -3.76
N PHE A 117 -13.15 -35.90 -4.78
CA PHE A 117 -14.37 -35.47 -5.48
C PHE A 117 -14.54 -36.11 -6.88
N ARG A 118 -13.82 -37.21 -7.15
CA ARG A 118 -14.06 -38.07 -8.32
C ARG A 118 -14.74 -39.36 -7.90
#